data_AF-A0A8B6D7Y3-F1
#
_entry.id   AF-A0A8B6D7Y3-F1
#
_cell.length_a   1.000
_cell.length_b   1.000
_cell.length_c   1.000
_cell.angle_alpha   90.00
_cell.angle_beta   90.00
_cell.angle_gamma   90.00
#
_symmetry.space_group_name_H-M   'P 1'
#
loop_
_entity.id
_entity.type
_entity.pdbx_description
1 polymer ?
#
loop_
_entity_poly.entity_id
_entity_poly.type
_entity_poly.pdbx_seq_one_letter_code
_entity_poly.pdbx_strand_id
1 'polypeptide(L)'
;MNTKDWSNVKSFLQEIYISPFFLLGLEENGGRFWGKFCQRLNLPRTTYLTDSAVYFDILTSDSQEIQDVSFVTDDMEKINWINQSQFIEETGRTNVVIAAYTTTQARLELYSYLENLGERTLYCDTDSIIFNSYPGDWIPDTGDYLGDLTDETQNNTIECFITGGPKNYGNKLKTPDKDGNLTYCKIRRITKIIRTHSSEL
;
A
#
# COMPACT_ATOMS: atom_id res chain seq x y z
N MET A 1 -25.34 15.65 -24.58
CA MET A 1 -24.42 15.64 -23.43
C MET A 1 -25.30 15.54 -22.20
N ASN A 2 -25.55 14.31 -21.73
CA ASN A 2 -26.67 14.01 -20.83
C ASN A 2 -26.21 14.19 -19.38
N THR A 3 -26.61 15.29 -18.75
CA THR A 3 -26.41 15.53 -17.32
C THR A 3 -27.34 14.59 -16.57
N LYS A 4 -26.83 13.42 -16.15
CA LYS A 4 -27.57 12.54 -15.22
C LYS A 4 -27.80 13.33 -13.93
N ASP A 5 -29.08 13.57 -13.63
CA ASP A 5 -29.53 14.19 -12.38
C ASP A 5 -29.41 13.14 -11.27
N TRP A 6 -28.52 13.40 -10.30
CA TRP A 6 -28.15 12.48 -9.22
C TRP A 6 -28.98 12.70 -7.95
N SER A 7 -29.99 13.56 -7.99
CA SER A 7 -30.77 14.01 -6.82
C SER A 7 -31.60 12.93 -6.11
N ASN A 8 -31.81 11.76 -6.73
CA ASN A 8 -32.57 10.64 -6.14
C ASN A 8 -31.81 9.32 -6.03
N VAL A 9 -30.48 9.35 -6.17
CA VAL A 9 -29.65 8.17 -6.01
C VAL A 9 -29.34 7.99 -4.52
N LYS A 10 -29.99 7.03 -3.85
CA LYS A 10 -29.50 6.48 -2.58
C LYS A 10 -28.27 5.64 -2.89
N SER A 11 -27.15 6.29 -3.19
CA SER A 11 -25.84 5.64 -3.30
C SER A 11 -25.42 5.22 -1.90
N PHE A 12 -25.46 3.93 -1.60
CA PHE A 12 -24.71 3.44 -0.45
C PHE A 12 -23.28 3.21 -0.92
N LEU A 13 -22.32 3.94 -0.35
CA LEU A 13 -20.92 3.58 -0.54
C LEU A 13 -20.51 2.67 0.59
N GLN A 14 -20.17 1.45 0.24
CA GLN A 14 -19.60 0.49 1.15
C GLN A 14 -18.13 0.33 0.74
N GLU A 15 -17.23 0.58 1.68
CA GLU A 15 -15.82 0.23 1.52
C GLU A 15 -15.70 -1.22 1.96
N ILE A 16 -15.49 -2.11 1.00
CA ILE A 16 -15.39 -3.53 1.27
C ILE A 16 -13.94 -3.97 1.04
N TYR A 17 -13.36 -4.57 2.07
CA TYR A 17 -11.95 -4.95 2.14
C TYR A 17 -11.78 -6.45 1.92
N ILE A 18 -11.00 -6.88 0.93
CA ILE A 18 -10.63 -8.30 0.77
C ILE A 18 -9.74 -8.66 1.94
N SER A 19 -10.30 -9.33 2.95
CA SER A 19 -9.50 -9.96 4.00
C SER A 19 -8.48 -10.81 3.30
N PRO A 20 -7.18 -10.59 3.55
CA PRO A 20 -6.21 -10.98 2.57
C PRO A 20 -5.91 -12.45 2.72
N PHE A 21 -6.61 -13.27 1.94
CA PHE A 21 -6.33 -14.69 1.69
C PHE A 21 -4.83 -14.94 1.43
N PHE A 22 -4.11 -13.92 0.94
CA PHE A 22 -2.69 -13.97 0.66
C PHE A 22 -1.76 -13.14 1.56
N LEU A 23 -2.25 -12.30 2.50
CA LEU A 23 -1.37 -11.45 3.34
C LEU A 23 -1.25 -11.84 4.81
N LEU A 24 -1.98 -12.84 5.31
CA LEU A 24 -1.86 -13.26 6.71
C LEU A 24 -0.80 -14.35 6.93
N GLY A 25 0.44 -13.89 7.08
CA GLY A 25 1.36 -14.47 8.06
C GLY A 25 1.32 -13.63 9.34
N LEU A 26 0.28 -13.85 10.16
CA LEU A 26 0.05 -13.37 11.54
C LEU A 26 0.22 -11.85 11.81
N GLU A 27 -0.51 -11.37 12.81
CA GLU A 27 -0.50 -10.00 13.31
C GLU A 27 0.89 -9.31 13.26
N GLU A 28 0.84 -8.03 12.87
CA GLU A 28 1.95 -7.09 12.72
C GLU A 28 3.01 -7.38 11.62
N ASN A 29 3.12 -8.58 11.05
CA ASN A 29 4.25 -8.93 10.16
C ASN A 29 3.92 -9.46 8.76
N GLY A 30 2.64 -9.64 8.42
CA GLY A 30 2.21 -10.18 7.11
C GLY A 30 2.84 -9.47 5.90
N GLY A 31 2.77 -8.14 5.83
CA GLY A 31 3.38 -7.36 4.74
C GLY A 31 4.93 -7.42 4.72
N ARG A 32 5.57 -7.60 5.87
CA ARG A 32 7.03 -7.73 5.98
C ARG A 32 7.54 -9.06 5.43
N PHE A 33 6.74 -10.12 5.55
CA PHE A 33 7.08 -11.45 5.01
C PHE A 33 7.13 -11.44 3.48
N TRP A 34 6.10 -10.89 2.82
CA TRP A 34 6.09 -10.77 1.36
C TRP A 34 7.14 -9.78 0.83
N GLY A 35 7.38 -8.69 1.56
CA GLY A 35 8.49 -7.78 1.27
C GLY A 35 9.85 -8.46 1.31
N LYS A 36 10.02 -9.50 2.16
CA LYS A 36 11.26 -10.27 2.26
C LYS A 36 11.49 -11.13 1.02
N PHE A 37 10.45 -11.73 0.44
CA PHE A 37 10.57 -12.52 -0.79
C PHE A 37 10.95 -11.67 -2.00
N CYS A 38 10.52 -10.41 -2.04
CA CYS A 38 10.86 -9.41 -3.07
C CYS A 38 12.14 -8.61 -2.75
N GLN A 39 12.86 -8.94 -1.68
CA GLN A 39 14.03 -8.15 -1.30
C GLN A 39 15.13 -8.27 -2.36
N ARG A 40 15.61 -7.14 -2.86
CA ARG A 40 16.77 -7.08 -3.74
C ARG A 40 17.99 -7.65 -2.99
N LEU A 41 18.59 -8.70 -3.53
CA LEU A 41 19.75 -9.37 -2.93
C LEU A 41 20.98 -8.46 -2.89
N ASN A 42 21.20 -7.70 -3.97
CA ASN A 42 22.31 -6.76 -4.07
C ASN A 42 21.86 -5.34 -3.70
N LEU A 43 21.96 -5.04 -2.40
CA LEU A 43 21.71 -3.71 -1.85
C LEU A 43 23.05 -2.96 -1.72
N PRO A 44 23.09 -1.66 -2.06
CA PRO A 44 24.28 -0.84 -1.81
C PRO A 44 24.57 -0.82 -0.32
N ARG A 45 25.81 -1.16 0.03
CA ARG A 45 26.33 -1.14 1.39
C ARG A 45 27.21 0.09 1.54
N THR A 46 27.06 0.75 2.67
CA THR A 46 27.87 1.90 3.05
C THR A 46 28.85 1.46 4.12
N THR A 47 30.14 1.60 3.85
CA THR A 47 31.19 1.40 4.84
C THR A 47 31.86 2.74 5.12
N TYR A 48 32.11 3.01 6.40
CA TYR A 48 32.92 4.14 6.82
C TYR A 48 34.31 3.65 7.18
N LEU A 49 35.32 4.30 6.63
CA LEU A 49 36.71 3.90 6.74
C LEU A 49 37.53 5.08 7.23
N THR A 50 38.47 4.77 8.12
CA THR A 50 39.51 5.70 8.57
C THR A 50 40.91 5.18 8.22
N ASP A 51 41.01 3.92 7.78
CA ASP A 51 42.26 3.26 7.42
C ASP A 51 42.38 3.15 5.89
N SER A 52 43.45 3.74 5.35
CA SER A 52 43.75 3.71 3.92
C SER A 52 44.05 2.31 3.39
N ALA A 53 44.54 1.37 4.23
CA ALA A 53 44.80 0.00 3.77
C ALA A 53 43.50 -0.72 3.38
N VAL A 54 42.49 -0.61 4.24
CA VAL A 54 41.15 -1.19 3.99
C VAL A 54 40.46 -0.53 2.80
N TYR A 55 40.72 0.77 2.57
CA TYR A 55 40.25 1.48 1.40
C TYR A 55 40.81 0.88 0.09
N PHE A 56 42.13 0.64 0.02
CA PHE A 56 42.76 0.03 -1.16
C PHE A 56 42.35 -1.43 -1.37
N ASP A 57 42.11 -2.18 -0.29
CA ASP A 57 41.61 -3.54 -0.36
C ASP A 57 40.22 -3.59 -1.02
N ILE A 58 39.32 -2.65 -0.68
CA ILE A 58 37.98 -2.56 -1.29
C ILE A 58 38.08 -2.10 -2.76
N LEU A 59 38.96 -1.15 -3.07
CA LEU A 59 39.19 -0.70 -4.45
C LEU A 59 39.73 -1.78 -5.38
N THR A 60 40.58 -2.65 -4.86
CA THR A 60 41.28 -3.68 -5.64
C THR A 60 40.54 -5.03 -5.61
N SER A 61 39.43 -5.11 -4.88
CA SER A 61 38.63 -6.33 -4.76
C SER A 61 37.83 -6.60 -6.03
N ASP A 62 38.10 -7.72 -6.70
CA ASP A 62 37.32 -8.18 -7.86
C ASP A 62 35.87 -8.56 -7.51
N SER A 63 35.55 -8.68 -6.21
CA SER A 63 34.20 -9.06 -5.74
C SER A 63 33.26 -7.87 -5.54
N GLN A 64 33.80 -6.67 -5.34
CA GLN A 64 33.07 -5.48 -4.93
C GLN A 64 33.17 -4.40 -6.01
N GLU A 65 32.06 -3.75 -6.32
CA GLU A 65 32.00 -2.64 -7.25
C GLU A 65 31.65 -1.36 -6.48
N ILE A 66 32.55 -0.38 -6.50
CA ILE A 66 32.34 0.89 -5.83
C ILE A 66 31.42 1.76 -6.69
N GLN A 67 30.35 2.25 -6.07
CA GLN A 67 29.37 3.14 -6.70
C GLN A 67 29.70 4.60 -6.44
N ASP A 68 30.15 4.92 -5.22
CA ASP A 68 30.39 6.29 -4.78
C ASP A 68 31.39 6.33 -3.63
N VAL A 69 32.25 7.34 -3.62
CA VAL A 69 33.21 7.63 -2.55
C VAL A 69 33.01 9.07 -2.14
N SER A 70 32.76 9.29 -0.85
CA SER A 70 32.53 10.61 -0.29
C SER A 70 33.36 10.81 0.96
N PHE A 71 34.01 11.97 1.07
CA PHE A 71 34.76 12.35 2.26
C PHE A 71 33.79 13.00 3.24
N VAL A 72 33.63 12.40 4.42
CA VAL A 72 32.75 12.92 5.48
C VAL A 72 33.52 13.90 6.37
N THR A 73 34.77 13.56 6.65
CA THR A 73 35.73 14.35 7.43
C THR A 73 37.13 14.14 6.82
N ASP A 74 38.11 14.97 7.18
CA ASP A 74 39.50 14.83 6.71
C ASP A 74 40.11 13.44 6.98
N ASP A 75 39.66 12.76 8.04
CA ASP A 75 40.15 11.42 8.43
C ASP A 75 39.13 10.30 8.18
N MET A 76 37.99 10.58 7.53
CA MET A 76 36.90 9.61 7.40
C MET A 76 36.27 9.62 6.00
N GLU A 77 36.38 8.47 5.35
CA GLU A 77 35.88 8.21 4.02
C GLU A 77 34.63 7.32 4.11
N LYS A 78 33.64 7.64 3.29
CA LYS A 78 32.43 6.84 3.13
C LYS A 78 32.43 6.26 1.73
N ILE A 79 32.52 4.94 1.65
CA ILE A 79 32.39 4.20 0.39
C ILE A 79 31.01 3.56 0.33
N ASN A 80 30.31 3.77 -0.78
CA ASN A 80 29.16 2.99 -1.17
C ASN A 80 29.58 1.96 -2.22
N TRP A 81 29.29 0.70 -1.96
CA TRP A 81 29.67 -0.41 -2.85
C TRP A 81 28.52 -1.42 -2.97
N ILE A 82 28.54 -2.16 -4.07
CA ILE A 82 27.65 -3.31 -4.33
C ILE A 82 28.51 -4.53 -4.62
N ASN A 83 27.96 -5.73 -4.43
CA ASN A 83 28.63 -6.93 -4.92
C ASN A 83 28.49 -6.98 -6.45
N GLN A 84 29.54 -7.41 -7.14
CA GLN A 84 29.39 -7.71 -8.56
C GLN A 84 28.42 -8.89 -8.76
N SER A 85 27.74 -8.92 -9.90
CA SER A 85 26.67 -9.89 -10.21
C SER A 85 27.06 -11.36 -10.00
N GLN A 86 28.35 -11.69 -10.19
CA GLN A 86 28.91 -13.04 -10.04
C GLN A 86 29.11 -13.46 -8.57
N PHE A 87 29.15 -12.51 -7.64
CA PHE A 87 29.39 -12.73 -6.21
C PHE A 87 28.16 -12.37 -5.35
N ILE A 88 26.98 -12.31 -5.96
CA ILE A 88 25.73 -12.15 -5.22
C ILE A 88 25.41 -13.49 -4.56
N GLU A 89 25.51 -13.55 -3.23
CA GLU A 89 25.05 -14.72 -2.48
C GLU A 89 23.53 -14.89 -2.63
N GLU A 90 23.13 -15.99 -3.24
CA GLU A 90 21.73 -16.38 -3.29
C GLU A 90 21.25 -16.73 -1.87
N THR A 91 20.24 -16.00 -1.39
CA THR A 91 19.64 -16.32 -0.10
C THR A 91 18.42 -17.21 -0.34
N GLY A 92 18.36 -18.40 0.29
CA GLY A 92 17.18 -19.29 0.22
C GLY A 92 15.88 -18.72 0.83
N ARG A 93 15.87 -17.45 1.21
CA ARG A 93 14.74 -16.71 1.80
C ARG A 93 14.08 -15.74 0.82
N THR A 94 14.63 -15.56 -0.39
CA THR A 94 14.05 -14.70 -1.43
C THR A 94 13.46 -15.55 -2.54
N ASN A 95 12.19 -15.31 -2.88
CA ASN A 95 11.54 -15.97 -3.99
C ASN A 95 10.55 -15.01 -4.66
N VAL A 96 11.05 -14.33 -5.70
CA VAL A 96 10.28 -13.33 -6.46
C VAL A 96 9.09 -13.98 -7.18
N VAL A 97 9.20 -15.25 -7.58
CA VAL A 97 8.12 -15.97 -8.28
C VAL A 97 6.93 -16.18 -7.35
N ILE A 98 7.18 -16.62 -6.11
CA ILE A 98 6.13 -16.78 -5.11
C ILE A 98 5.46 -15.42 -4.86
N ALA A 99 6.23 -14.36 -4.61
CA ALA A 99 5.65 -13.04 -4.34
C ALA A 99 4.88 -12.44 -5.53
N ALA A 100 5.33 -12.69 -6.76
CA ALA A 100 4.61 -12.29 -7.96
C ALA A 100 3.29 -13.07 -8.09
N TYR A 101 3.31 -14.38 -7.84
CA TYR A 101 2.13 -15.23 -7.86
C TYR A 101 1.09 -14.77 -6.83
N THR A 102 1.50 -14.54 -5.59
CA THR A 102 0.60 -14.10 -4.50
C THR A 102 -0.03 -12.74 -4.80
N THR A 103 0.77 -11.80 -5.29
CA THR A 103 0.29 -10.46 -5.69
C THR A 103 -0.67 -10.53 -6.88
N THR A 104 -0.41 -11.45 -7.82
CA THR A 104 -1.28 -11.65 -8.99
C THR A 104 -2.62 -12.25 -8.57
N GLN A 105 -2.62 -13.26 -7.69
CA GLN A 105 -3.84 -13.86 -7.17
C GLN A 105 -4.71 -12.84 -6.43
N ALA A 106 -4.12 -12.03 -5.55
CA ALA A 106 -4.86 -10.96 -4.87
C ALA A 106 -5.49 -9.95 -5.85
N ARG A 107 -4.76 -9.58 -6.91
CA ARG A 107 -5.28 -8.68 -7.96
C ARG A 107 -6.39 -9.30 -8.80
N LEU A 108 -6.29 -10.60 -9.12
CA LEU A 108 -7.32 -11.32 -9.88
C LEU A 108 -8.61 -11.42 -9.06
N GLU A 109 -8.48 -11.68 -7.75
CA GLU A 109 -9.62 -11.72 -6.84
C GLU A 109 -10.33 -10.36 -6.78
N LEU A 110 -9.56 -9.28 -6.56
CA LEU A 110 -10.06 -7.90 -6.63
C LEU A 110 -10.74 -7.60 -7.97
N TYR A 111 -10.13 -8.06 -9.07
CA TYR A 111 -10.67 -7.85 -10.41
C TYR A 111 -12.02 -8.54 -10.60
N SER A 112 -12.23 -9.72 -10.03
CA SER A 112 -13.52 -10.42 -10.10
C SER A 112 -14.67 -9.61 -9.48
N TYR A 113 -14.41 -8.93 -8.35
CA TYR A 113 -15.37 -8.02 -7.73
C TYR A 113 -15.62 -6.78 -8.59
N LEU A 114 -14.55 -6.21 -9.16
CA LEU A 114 -14.65 -5.04 -10.04
C LEU A 114 -15.43 -5.33 -11.32
N GLU A 115 -15.28 -6.53 -11.90
CA GLU A 115 -16.01 -6.96 -13.08
C GLU A 115 -17.52 -7.07 -12.79
N ASN A 116 -17.88 -7.64 -11.63
CA ASN A 116 -19.28 -7.74 -11.20
C ASN A 116 -19.89 -6.37 -10.85
N LEU A 117 -19.11 -5.46 -10.24
CA LEU A 117 -19.58 -4.11 -9.87
C LEU A 117 -19.68 -3.18 -11.08
N GLY A 118 -18.78 -3.32 -12.07
CA GLY A 118 -18.77 -2.54 -13.30
C GLY A 118 -18.73 -1.02 -13.05
N GLU A 119 -19.65 -0.28 -13.69
CA GLU A 119 -19.76 1.19 -13.59
C GLU A 119 -20.11 1.70 -12.18
N ARG A 120 -20.50 0.82 -11.26
CA ARG A 120 -20.82 1.20 -9.88
C ARG A 120 -19.56 1.47 -9.06
N THR A 121 -18.39 1.02 -9.50
CA THR A 121 -17.12 1.23 -8.79
C THR A 121 -16.69 2.70 -8.87
N LEU A 122 -16.49 3.34 -7.71
CA LEU A 122 -15.97 4.71 -7.62
C LEU A 122 -14.46 4.75 -7.39
N TYR A 123 -13.92 3.78 -6.64
CA TYR A 123 -12.51 3.73 -6.30
C TYR A 123 -12.09 2.30 -5.93
N CYS A 124 -10.85 1.94 -6.22
CA CYS A 124 -10.23 0.71 -5.76
C CYS A 124 -8.77 0.95 -5.35
N ASP A 125 -8.32 0.30 -4.27
CA ASP A 125 -6.90 0.22 -3.91
C ASP A 125 -6.44 -1.26 -3.92
N THR A 126 -5.50 -1.63 -3.05
CA THR A 126 -4.82 -2.92 -3.07
C THR A 126 -5.75 -4.07 -2.66
N ASP A 127 -6.70 -3.74 -1.80
CA ASP A 127 -7.54 -4.64 -1.04
C ASP A 127 -8.90 -4.02 -0.71
N SER A 128 -9.17 -2.74 -1.02
CA SER A 128 -10.46 -2.10 -0.79
C SER A 128 -11.14 -1.62 -2.07
N ILE A 129 -12.47 -1.68 -2.09
CA ILE A 129 -13.32 -1.14 -3.16
C ILE A 129 -14.37 -0.23 -2.55
N ILE A 130 -14.59 0.94 -3.17
CA ILE A 130 -15.70 1.84 -2.88
C ILE A 130 -16.60 1.88 -4.11
N PHE A 131 -17.89 1.58 -3.94
CA PHE A 131 -18.85 1.50 -5.04
C PHE A 131 -20.21 2.05 -4.64
N ASN A 132 -21.04 2.40 -5.63
CA ASN A 132 -22.44 2.78 -5.45
C ASN A 132 -23.32 1.53 -5.33
N SER A 133 -24.04 1.39 -4.22
CA SER A 133 -25.10 0.39 -4.07
C SER A 133 -26.47 0.95 -4.41
N TYR A 134 -27.25 0.17 -5.17
CA TYR A 134 -28.64 0.45 -5.47
C TYR A 134 -29.52 -0.73 -4.99
N PRO A 135 -30.78 -0.48 -4.58
CA PRO A 135 -31.68 -1.54 -4.15
C PRO A 135 -31.89 -2.60 -5.24
N GLY A 136 -31.60 -3.86 -4.93
CA GLY A 136 -31.82 -5.01 -5.83
C GLY A 136 -30.61 -5.39 -6.69
N ASP A 137 -29.55 -4.59 -6.68
CA ASP A 137 -28.29 -4.97 -7.32
C ASP A 137 -27.50 -5.96 -6.47
N TRP A 138 -26.61 -6.72 -7.11
CA TRP A 138 -25.66 -7.57 -6.41
C TRP A 138 -24.72 -6.72 -5.53
N ILE A 139 -24.48 -7.20 -4.32
CA ILE A 139 -23.56 -6.62 -3.34
C ILE A 139 -22.59 -7.75 -2.97
N PRO A 140 -21.28 -7.49 -2.90
CA PRO A 140 -20.32 -8.50 -2.47
C PRO A 140 -20.65 -8.99 -1.05
N ASP A 141 -20.62 -10.31 -0.85
CA ASP A 141 -20.89 -10.91 0.45
C ASP A 141 -19.79 -10.56 1.45
N THR A 142 -20.18 -10.13 2.65
CA THR A 142 -19.23 -9.81 3.73
C THR A 142 -19.15 -10.91 4.76
N GLY A 143 -17.97 -11.16 5.32
CA GLY A 143 -17.74 -12.19 6.33
C GLY A 143 -16.60 -11.85 7.28
N ASP A 144 -16.54 -12.62 8.38
CA ASP A 144 -15.54 -12.47 9.45
C ASP A 144 -14.33 -13.41 9.26
N TYR A 145 -14.34 -14.26 8.23
CA TYR A 145 -13.27 -15.23 8.01
C TYR A 145 -12.14 -14.65 7.15
N LEU A 146 -11.00 -15.35 7.20
CA LEU A 146 -9.84 -14.99 6.38
C LEU A 146 -10.14 -15.21 4.90
N GLY A 147 -9.99 -14.17 4.09
CA GLY A 147 -10.38 -14.18 2.67
C GLY A 147 -11.66 -13.42 2.38
N ASP A 148 -12.52 -13.26 3.39
CA ASP A 148 -13.82 -12.63 3.22
C ASP A 148 -13.72 -11.11 3.12
N LEU A 149 -14.69 -10.56 2.44
CA LEU A 149 -14.86 -9.13 2.33
C LEU A 149 -15.36 -8.55 3.68
N THR A 150 -14.72 -7.52 4.24
CA THR A 150 -15.14 -6.89 5.50
C THR A 150 -15.71 -5.49 5.24
N ASP A 151 -16.83 -5.16 5.89
CA ASP A 151 -17.41 -3.81 5.85
C ASP A 151 -16.74 -2.88 6.87
N GLU A 152 -15.93 -1.94 6.40
CA GLU A 152 -15.26 -0.95 7.25
C GLU A 152 -16.22 0.12 7.78
N THR A 153 -17.34 0.36 7.09
CA THR A 153 -18.30 1.39 7.45
C THR A 153 -19.25 0.96 8.57
N GLN A 154 -19.18 -0.29 9.03
CA GLN A 154 -20.00 -0.83 10.12
C GLN A 154 -21.51 -0.59 9.91
N ASN A 155 -22.01 -0.85 8.69
CA ASN A 155 -23.37 -0.53 8.24
C ASN A 155 -23.74 0.96 8.18
N ASN A 156 -22.75 1.85 8.21
CA ASN A 156 -22.97 3.28 8.02
C ASN A 156 -22.93 3.64 6.54
N THR A 157 -23.69 4.66 6.15
CA THR A 157 -23.74 5.09 4.75
C THR A 157 -22.81 6.28 4.56
N ILE A 158 -21.90 6.20 3.59
CA ILE A 158 -21.14 7.37 3.15
C ILE A 158 -22.09 8.26 2.33
N GLU A 159 -22.29 9.49 2.80
CA GLU A 159 -23.12 10.51 2.16
C GLU A 159 -22.40 11.18 0.99
N CYS A 160 -21.09 11.40 1.14
CA CYS A 160 -20.29 12.08 0.12
C CYS A 160 -18.92 11.44 0.04
N PHE A 161 -18.46 11.18 -1.19
CA PHE A 161 -17.12 10.70 -1.47
C PHE A 161 -16.48 11.58 -2.54
N ILE A 162 -15.25 12.00 -2.27
CA ILE A 162 -14.44 12.82 -3.16
C ILE A 162 -13.08 12.15 -3.29
N THR A 163 -12.62 11.98 -4.53
CA THR A 163 -11.28 11.46 -4.83
C THR A 163 -10.49 12.49 -5.64
N GLY A 164 -9.25 12.73 -5.21
CA GLY A 164 -8.26 13.54 -5.92
C GLY A 164 -7.25 12.70 -6.71
N GLY A 165 -7.43 11.38 -6.74
CA GLY A 165 -6.55 10.42 -7.41
C GLY A 165 -6.09 9.27 -6.50
N PRO A 166 -5.11 8.48 -6.97
CA PRO A 166 -4.65 7.30 -6.23
C PRO A 166 -4.19 7.65 -4.80
N LYS A 167 -4.81 6.99 -3.81
CA LYS A 167 -4.53 7.12 -2.37
C LYS A 167 -4.76 8.52 -1.78
N ASN A 168 -5.59 9.33 -2.45
CA ASN A 168 -6.00 10.66 -2.03
C ASN A 168 -7.52 10.80 -2.13
N TYR A 169 -8.23 10.56 -1.03
CA TYR A 169 -9.70 10.62 -0.99
C TYR A 169 -10.23 11.11 0.36
N GLY A 170 -11.47 11.58 0.36
CA GLY A 170 -12.21 11.95 1.55
C GLY A 170 -13.64 11.45 1.45
N ASN A 171 -14.17 10.98 2.57
CA ASN A 171 -15.54 10.51 2.71
C ASN A 171 -16.21 11.17 3.93
N LYS A 172 -17.51 11.40 3.80
CA LYS A 172 -18.37 11.88 4.88
C LYS A 172 -19.43 10.83 5.17
N LEU A 173 -19.50 10.39 6.41
CA LEU A 173 -20.50 9.44 6.90
C LEU A 173 -21.80 10.17 7.25
N LYS A 174 -22.92 9.46 7.08
CA LYS A 174 -24.25 9.97 7.42
C LYS A 174 -24.47 10.03 8.92
N THR A 175 -24.04 9.00 9.65
CA THR A 175 -24.02 9.00 11.12
C THR A 175 -22.59 9.10 11.62
N PRO A 176 -22.36 9.67 12.81
CA PRO A 176 -21.04 9.63 13.42
C PRO A 176 -20.63 8.17 13.67
N ASP A 177 -19.36 7.86 13.41
CA ASP A 177 -18.76 6.57 13.76
C ASP A 177 -18.74 6.37 15.30
N LYS A 178 -18.33 5.20 15.79
CA LYS A 178 -18.17 4.89 17.22
C LYS A 178 -17.33 5.92 17.98
N ASP A 179 -16.38 6.54 17.30
CA ASP A 179 -15.50 7.59 17.85
C ASP A 179 -16.05 9.01 17.71
N GLY A 180 -17.28 9.18 17.20
CA GLY A 180 -17.92 10.48 16.97
C GLY A 180 -17.49 11.18 15.67
N ASN A 181 -16.66 10.56 14.85
CA ASN A 181 -16.13 11.16 13.62
C ASN A 181 -17.16 11.05 12.48
N LEU A 182 -17.39 12.17 11.78
CA LEU A 182 -18.29 12.25 10.62
C LEU A 182 -17.56 12.27 9.28
N THR A 183 -16.27 12.59 9.28
CA THR A 183 -15.48 12.77 8.06
C THR A 183 -14.16 12.07 8.21
N TYR A 184 -13.77 11.33 7.17
CA TYR A 184 -12.46 10.71 7.07
C TYR A 184 -11.76 11.18 5.81
N CYS A 185 -10.44 11.37 5.90
CA CYS A 185 -9.62 11.84 4.80
C CYS A 185 -8.28 11.11 4.81
N LYS A 186 -7.97 10.51 3.66
CA LYS A 186 -6.71 9.81 3.42
C LYS A 186 -5.94 10.56 2.35
N ILE A 187 -4.78 11.08 2.74
CA ILE A 187 -3.87 11.75 1.83
C ILE A 187 -2.49 11.13 1.96
N ARG A 188 -1.98 10.56 0.87
CA ARG A 188 -0.64 9.98 0.84
C ARG A 188 0.38 11.07 0.51
N ARG A 189 1.53 11.04 1.21
CA ARG A 189 2.67 11.97 1.09
C ARG A 189 2.47 13.38 1.66
N ILE A 190 1.37 13.67 2.36
CA ILE A 190 1.29 14.90 3.18
C ILE A 190 1.63 14.56 4.62
N THR A 191 2.77 15.07 5.08
CA THR A 191 3.14 15.09 6.50
C THR A 191 2.19 16.06 7.20
N LYS A 192 1.16 15.52 7.88
CA LYS A 192 0.18 16.18 8.79
C LYS A 192 0.20 17.72 8.84
N ILE A 193 -0.93 18.35 8.49
CA ILE A 193 -1.85 19.07 9.41
C ILE A 193 -3.10 19.44 8.59
N ILE A 194 -4.25 18.80 8.89
CA ILE A 194 -5.56 19.43 8.70
C ILE A 194 -6.27 19.27 10.04
N ARG A 195 -6.32 20.35 10.81
CA ARG A 195 -7.23 20.48 11.96
C ARG A 195 -8.46 21.21 11.45
N THR A 196 -9.53 20.50 11.17
CA THR A 196 -10.85 21.12 11.02
C THR A 196 -11.45 21.26 12.43
N HIS A 197 -11.27 22.43 13.04
CA HIS A 197 -12.17 22.84 14.12
C HIS A 197 -13.46 23.32 13.45
N SER A 198 -14.58 22.62 13.67
CA SER A 198 -15.88 23.24 13.45
C SER A 198 -16.08 24.28 14.55
N SER A 199 -15.86 25.55 14.24
CA SER A 199 -16.46 26.64 15.01
C SER A 199 -17.94 26.68 14.64
N GLU A 200 -18.79 26.25 15.56
CA GLU A 200 -20.23 26.50 15.54
C GLU A 200 -20.47 28.02 15.49
N LEU A 201 -21.46 28.43 14.69
CA LEU A 201 -22.02 29.79 14.65
C LEU A 201 -22.99 30.00 15.81
#